data_AF-A8DVG4-F1
#
_entry.id   AF-A8DVG4-F1
#
_cell.length_a   1.000
_cell.length_b   1.000
_cell.length_c   1.000
_cell.angle_alpha   90.00
_cell.angle_beta   90.00
_cell.angle_gamma   90.00
#
_symmetry.space_group_name_H-M   'P 1'
#
loop_
_entity.id
_entity.type
_entity.pdbx_description
1 polymer ?
#
loop_
_entity_poly.entity_id
_entity_poly.type
_entity_poly.pdbx_seq_one_letter_code
_entity_poly.pdbx_strand_id
1 'polypeptide(L)'
;EMAARLLFMTAHWAKKVKHFSELSHFDQVTLLRENWSKVFIINLVQWAMPFEIAPIVSDIVEKTPGQHLDKVLHTMGKLNEVVFKLVQLQLSRAEFSLLKALALFNP
;
A
#
# COMPACT_ATOMS: atom_id res chain seq x y z
N GLU A 1 -4.91 -12.46 -7.59
CA GLU A 1 -3.51 -12.90 -7.65
C GLU A 1 -2.48 -11.77 -7.47
N MET A 2 -2.58 -10.66 -8.22
CA MET A 2 -1.61 -9.55 -8.14
C MET A 2 -1.49 -8.90 -6.74
N ALA A 3 -2.60 -8.68 -6.04
CA ALA A 3 -2.56 -8.12 -4.68
C ALA A 3 -1.77 -9.00 -3.70
N ALA A 4 -1.92 -10.33 -3.77
CA ALA A 4 -1.15 -11.25 -2.94
C ALA A 4 0.34 -11.20 -3.28
N ARG A 5 0.70 -11.08 -4.57
CA ARG A 5 2.10 -10.90 -5.00
C ARG A 5 2.69 -9.59 -4.47
N LEU A 6 1.97 -8.47 -4.57
CA LEU A 6 2.42 -7.18 -4.04
C LEU A 6 2.55 -7.18 -2.50
N LEU A 7 1.65 -7.89 -1.80
CA LEU A 7 1.74 -8.07 -0.36
C LEU A 7 2.98 -8.87 0.02
N PHE A 8 3.25 -9.96 -0.69
CA PHE A 8 4.46 -10.76 -0.51
C PHE A 8 5.72 -9.92 -0.77
N MET A 9 5.74 -9.14 -1.85
CA MET A 9 6.83 -8.22 -2.16
C MET A 9 7.06 -7.19 -1.05
N THR A 10 5.98 -6.68 -0.43
CA THR A 10 6.04 -5.74 0.69
C THR A 10 6.74 -6.36 1.90
N ALA A 11 6.32 -7.56 2.32
CA ALA A 11 6.94 -8.25 3.44
C ALA A 11 8.40 -8.66 3.16
N HIS A 12 8.67 -9.15 1.94
CA HIS A 12 10.01 -9.55 1.53
C HIS A 12 10.97 -8.35 1.44
N TRP A 13 10.51 -7.20 0.95
CA TRP A 13 11.29 -5.97 0.94
C TRP A 13 11.64 -5.51 2.36
N ALA A 14 10.67 -5.47 3.29
CA ALA A 14 10.89 -5.02 4.66
C ALA A 14 11.99 -5.84 5.35
N LYS A 15 11.96 -7.18 5.20
CA LYS A 15 12.99 -8.08 5.73
C LYS A 15 14.40 -7.84 5.18
N LYS A 16 14.54 -7.20 4.02
CA LYS A 16 15.83 -6.85 3.41
C LYS A 16 16.36 -5.48 3.86
N VAL A 17 15.57 -4.68 4.56
CA VAL A 17 16.02 -3.40 5.10
C VAL A 17 16.90 -3.67 6.31
N LYS A 18 18.19 -3.32 6.25
CA LYS A 18 19.19 -3.59 7.30
C LYS A 18 18.70 -3.23 8.70
N HIS A 19 18.30 -1.98 8.91
CA HIS A 19 17.82 -1.51 10.22
C HIS A 19 16.57 -2.23 10.71
N PHE A 20 15.69 -2.67 9.80
CA PHE A 20 14.50 -3.45 10.17
C PHE A 20 14.89 -4.87 10.61
N SER A 21 15.84 -5.49 9.90
CA SER A 21 16.31 -6.85 10.22
C SER A 21 17.08 -6.94 11.54
N GLU A 22 17.61 -5.81 12.03
CA GLU A 22 18.32 -5.71 13.31
C GLU A 22 17.37 -5.56 14.52
N LEU A 23 16.09 -5.27 14.29
CA LEU A 23 15.07 -5.17 15.35
C LEU A 23 14.72 -6.54 15.92
N SER A 24 14.17 -6.54 17.14
CA SER A 24 13.60 -7.76 17.72
C SER A 24 12.47 -8.31 16.83
N HIS A 25 12.26 -9.63 16.83
CA HIS A 25 11.16 -10.22 16.06
C HIS A 25 9.79 -9.64 16.45
N PHE A 26 9.60 -9.30 17.73
CA PHE A 26 8.41 -8.63 18.21
C PHE A 26 8.21 -7.28 17.52
N ASP A 27 9.23 -6.43 17.49
CA ASP A 27 9.16 -5.11 16.85
C ASP A 27 8.97 -5.21 15.33
N GLN A 28 9.62 -6.18 14.68
CA GLN A 28 9.41 -6.45 13.25
C GLN A 28 7.95 -6.77 12.95
N VAL A 29 7.32 -7.65 13.74
CA VAL A 29 5.91 -8.02 13.58
C VAL A 29 5.00 -6.84 13.88
N THR A 30 5.29 -6.06 14.92
CA THR A 30 4.51 -4.88 15.31
C THR A 30 4.53 -3.83 14.21
N LEU A 31 5.72 -3.40 13.76
CA LEU A 31 5.87 -2.40 12.70
C LEU A 31 5.19 -2.83 11.39
N LEU A 32 5.36 -4.10 10.99
CA LEU A 32 4.69 -4.62 9.80
C LEU A 32 3.17 -4.63 9.97
N ARG A 33 2.64 -5.10 11.11
CA ARG A 33 1.20 -5.14 11.36
C ARG A 33 0.56 -3.75 11.25
N GLU A 34 1.25 -2.73 11.74
CA GLU A 34 0.75 -1.36 11.76
C GLU A 34 0.90 -0.65 10.41
N ASN A 35 1.97 -0.94 9.66
CA ASN A 35 2.36 -0.11 8.52
C ASN A 35 2.39 -0.82 7.16
N TRP A 36 2.10 -2.13 7.10
CA TRP A 36 2.15 -2.89 5.83
C TRP A 36 1.26 -2.26 4.75
N SER A 37 0.10 -1.70 5.11
CA SER A 37 -0.87 -1.15 4.16
C SER A 37 -0.31 0.10 3.45
N LYS A 38 0.41 0.97 4.17
CA LYS A 38 1.07 2.14 3.59
C LYS A 38 2.15 1.72 2.60
N VAL A 39 3.02 0.78 2.98
CA VAL A 39 4.08 0.26 2.11
C VAL A 39 3.50 -0.47 0.90
N PHE A 40 2.40 -1.19 1.08
CA PHE A 40 1.67 -1.85 0.00
C PHE A 40 1.13 -0.86 -1.03
N ILE A 41 0.50 0.24 -0.59
CA ILE A 41 -0.01 1.30 -1.48
C ILE A 41 1.13 1.95 -2.27
N ILE A 42 2.27 2.20 -1.64
CA ILE A 42 3.43 2.76 -2.34
C ILE A 42 3.93 1.77 -3.41
N ASN A 43 3.98 0.47 -3.12
CA ASN A 43 4.32 -0.55 -4.10
C ASN A 43 3.27 -0.64 -5.22
N LEU A 44 1.97 -0.46 -4.92
CA LEU A 44 0.92 -0.39 -5.93
C LEU A 44 1.21 0.73 -6.94
N VAL A 45 1.50 1.95 -6.46
CA VAL A 45 1.82 3.08 -7.35
C VAL A 45 3.10 2.83 -8.15
N GLN A 46 4.14 2.30 -7.50
CA GLN A 46 5.44 2.06 -8.12
C GLN A 46 5.37 1.04 -9.27
N TRP A 47 4.50 0.03 -9.17
CA TRP A 47 4.48 -1.13 -10.08
C TRP A 47 3.20 -1.27 -10.89
N ALA A 48 2.13 -0.60 -10.52
CA ALA A 48 0.81 -0.76 -11.12
C ALA A 48 0.16 0.61 -11.33
N MET A 49 0.48 1.26 -12.45
CA MET A 49 -0.29 2.39 -12.97
C MET A 49 -0.45 2.29 -14.49
N PRO A 50 -1.64 2.65 -15.02
CA PRO A 50 -2.79 3.24 -14.33
C PRO A 50 -3.77 2.15 -13.87
N PHE A 51 -4.01 2.04 -12.57
CA PHE A 51 -5.10 1.23 -12.03
C PHE A 51 -6.42 1.92 -12.40
N GLU A 52 -7.21 1.33 -13.29
CA GLU A 52 -8.60 1.77 -13.45
C GLU A 52 -9.36 1.34 -12.18
N ILE A 53 -9.61 2.30 -11.30
CA ILE A 53 -10.36 2.07 -10.05
C ILE A 53 -11.86 1.89 -10.35
N ALA A 54 -12.35 2.43 -11.47
CA ALA A 54 -13.75 2.36 -11.85
C ALA A 54 -14.29 0.91 -12.00
N PRO A 55 -13.64 -0.02 -12.72
CA PRO A 55 -14.04 -1.43 -12.78
C PRO A 55 -14.06 -2.15 -11.42
N ILE A 56 -13.14 -1.76 -10.52
CA ILE A 56 -13.04 -2.34 -9.18
C ILE A 56 -14.20 -1.84 -8.31
N VAL A 57 -14.50 -0.55 -8.41
CA VAL A 57 -15.61 0.07 -7.70
C VAL A 57 -16.95 -0.51 -8.16
N SER A 58 -17.15 -0.75 -9.46
CA SER A 58 -18.38 -1.39 -9.95
C SER A 58 -18.55 -2.82 -9.41
N ASP A 59 -17.49 -3.62 -9.40
CA ASP A 59 -17.52 -4.98 -8.87
C ASP A 59 -17.79 -5.01 -7.35
N ILE A 60 -17.26 -4.03 -6.61
CA ILE A 60 -17.51 -3.86 -5.18
C ILE A 60 -18.97 -3.44 -4.92
N VAL A 61 -19.52 -2.52 -5.71
CA VAL A 61 -20.91 -2.07 -5.59
C VAL A 61 -21.88 -3.23 -5.77
N GLU A 62 -21.62 -4.10 -6.74
CA GLU A 62 -22.47 -5.27 -7.01
C GLU A 62 -22.39 -6.34 -5.89
N LYS A 63 -21.21 -6.51 -5.28
CA LYS A 63 -20.95 -7.59 -4.31
C LYS A 63 -21.12 -7.19 -2.84
N THR A 64 -21.28 -5.90 -2.54
CA THR A 64 -21.28 -5.39 -1.15
C THR A 64 -22.67 -4.93 -0.72
N PRO A 65 -23.22 -5.42 0.40
CA PRO A 65 -24.49 -4.94 0.95
C PRO A 65 -24.44 -3.43 1.29
N GLY A 66 -25.53 -2.69 1.03
CA GLY A 66 -25.56 -1.22 1.07
C GLY A 66 -25.02 -0.56 2.35
N GLN A 67 -25.13 -1.19 3.53
CA GLN A 67 -24.61 -0.64 4.79
C GLN A 67 -23.08 -0.54 4.87
N HIS A 68 -22.35 -1.35 4.08
CA HIS A 68 -20.88 -1.34 4.03
C HIS A 68 -20.35 -0.59 2.80
N LEU A 69 -21.22 -0.34 1.82
CA LEU A 69 -20.83 0.22 0.54
C LEU A 69 -20.24 1.62 0.67
N ASP A 70 -20.89 2.52 1.43
CA ASP A 70 -20.42 3.90 1.61
C ASP A 70 -19.01 3.98 2.23
N LYS A 71 -18.73 3.11 3.21
CA LYS A 71 -17.41 3.05 3.86
C LYS A 71 -16.33 2.58 2.89
N VAL A 72 -16.65 1.58 2.06
CA VAL A 72 -15.72 1.05 1.07
C VAL A 72 -15.47 2.08 -0.03
N LEU A 73 -16.52 2.70 -0.56
CA LEU A 73 -16.42 3.75 -1.58
C LEU A 73 -15.58 4.94 -1.10
N HIS A 74 -15.81 5.41 0.14
CA HIS A 74 -15.00 6.47 0.73
C HIS A 74 -13.52 6.07 0.88
N THR A 75 -13.25 4.82 1.28
CA THR A 75 -11.87 4.30 1.38
C THR A 75 -11.20 4.22 0.00
N MET A 76 -11.94 3.79 -1.02
CA MET A 76 -11.45 3.75 -2.40
C MET A 76 -11.19 5.16 -2.96
N GLY A 77 -12.04 6.14 -2.63
CA GLY A 77 -11.83 7.54 -2.99
C GLY A 77 -10.52 8.09 -2.41
N LYS A 78 -10.27 7.85 -1.12
CA LYS A 78 -9.00 8.23 -0.46
C LYS A 78 -7.79 7.53 -1.09
N LEU A 79 -7.90 6.24 -1.39
CA LEU A 79 -6.83 5.50 -2.05
C LEU A 79 -6.51 6.11 -3.42
N ASN A 80 -7.55 6.42 -4.22
CA ASN A 80 -7.38 7.04 -5.53
C ASN A 80 -6.68 8.40 -5.42
N GLU A 81 -7.08 9.23 -4.45
CA GLU A 81 -6.44 10.52 -4.22
C GLU A 81 -4.94 10.39 -3.90
N VAL A 82 -4.57 9.45 -3.01
CA VAL A 82 -3.17 9.18 -2.65
C VAL A 82 -2.38 8.67 -3.85
N VAL A 83 -2.94 7.72 -4.59
CA VAL A 83 -2.32 7.17 -5.81
C VAL A 83 -2.08 8.28 -6.82
N PHE A 84 -3.10 9.10 -7.10
CA PHE A 84 -3.00 10.21 -8.04
C PHE A 84 -1.91 11.21 -7.62
N LYS A 85 -1.89 11.63 -6.34
CA LYS A 85 -0.85 12.53 -5.82
C LYS A 85 0.55 11.96 -5.99
N LEU A 86 0.77 10.69 -5.63
CA LEU A 86 2.09 10.05 -5.76
C LEU A 86 2.57 9.93 -7.21
N VAL A 87 1.64 9.75 -8.15
CA VAL A 87 1.95 9.69 -9.58
C VAL A 87 2.37 11.06 -10.11
N GLN A 88 1.66 12.12 -9.70
CA GLN A 88 1.98 13.48 -10.09
C GLN A 88 3.36 13.93 -9.60
N LEU A 89 3.85 13.38 -8.49
CA LEU A 89 5.18 13.66 -7.97
C LEU A 89 6.32 13.07 -8.82
N GLN A 90 6.02 12.16 -9.75
CA GLN A 90 7.02 11.52 -10.63
C GLN A 90 8.27 11.01 -9.89
N LEU A 91 8.05 10.37 -8.74
CA LEU A 91 9.14 9.92 -7.88
C LEU A 91 10.06 8.93 -8.59
N SER A 92 11.35 9.11 -8.40
CA SER A 92 12.38 8.16 -8.79
C SER A 92 12.31 6.88 -7.94
N ARG A 93 12.95 5.81 -8.41
CA ARG A 93 13.05 4.54 -7.67
C ARG A 93 13.70 4.72 -6.29
N ALA A 94 14.66 5.65 -6.16
CA ALA A 94 15.31 5.96 -4.89
C ALA A 94 14.33 6.63 -3.92
N GLU A 95 13.58 7.63 -4.38
CA GLU A 95 12.57 8.34 -3.57
C GLU A 95 11.44 7.40 -3.12
N PHE A 96 10.99 6.49 -3.99
CA PHE A 96 10.06 5.43 -3.58
C PHE A 96 10.63 4.54 -2.48
N SER A 97 11.94 4.28 -2.50
CA SER A 97 12.58 3.46 -1.47
C SER A 97 12.65 4.18 -0.13
N LEU A 98 12.93 5.48 -0.15
CA LEU A 98 12.90 6.35 1.04
C LEU A 98 11.49 6.49 1.61
N LEU A 99 10.49 6.72 0.75
CA LEU A 99 9.10 6.84 1.16
C LEU A 99 8.59 5.55 1.82
N LYS A 100 8.97 4.38 1.29
CA LYS A 100 8.65 3.09 1.92
C LYS A 100 9.32 2.93 3.28
N ALA A 101 10.58 3.38 3.43
CA ALA A 101 11.26 3.34 4.72
C ALA A 101 10.54 4.24 5.75
N LEU A 102 10.21 5.48 5.38
CA LEU A 102 9.44 6.40 6.22
C LEU A 102 8.09 5.80 6.62
N ALA A 103 7.37 5.21 5.67
CA ALA A 103 6.10 4.56 5.93
C ALA A 103 6.23 3.35 6.86
N LEU A 104 7.29 2.53 6.71
CA LEU A 104 7.52 1.33 7.51
C LEU A 104 7.87 1.64 8.96
N PHE A 105 8.75 2.62 9.18
CA PHE A 105 9.22 2.97 10.52
C PHE A 105 8.31 3.95 11.25
N ASN A 106 7.30 4.51 10.56
CA ASN A 106 6.25 5.37 11.11
C ASN A 106 6.78 6.35 12.19
N PRO A 107 7.51 7.40 11.80
CA PRO A 107 8.04 8.37 12.76
C PRO A 107 6.94 8.99 13.63
#